data_AF-A0A0V0HF23-F1
#
_entry.id   AF-A0A0V0HF23-F1
#
_cell.length_a   1.000
_cell.length_b   1.000
_cell.length_c   1.000
_cell.angle_alpha   90.00
_cell.angle_beta   90.00
_cell.angle_gamma   90.00
#
_symmetry.space_group_name_H-M   'P 1'
#
loop_
_entity.id
_entity.type
_entity.pdbx_description
1 polymer ?
#
loop_
_entity_poly.entity_id
_entity_poly.type
_entity_poly.pdbx_seq_one_letter_code
_entity_poly.pdbx_strand_id
1 'polypeptide(L)'
;MVARSSKLEKLPNDESGLCSFCEMTVFWMQVELRKETTKEKAFEYVNQLCEKLPDPRGKSYINCDVFSLPHITITIGNKPFPLSPDQYVIRVEDNHDTRCLSGFTALDVHPRRPLWVLGDVFLRAYHTVFDFGNLQLGFAESA
;
A
#
# COMPACT_ATOMS: atom_id res chain seq x y z
N MET A 1 -57.60 -27.04 -14.02
CA MET A 1 -56.69 -28.06 -13.46
C MET A 1 -55.33 -27.40 -13.27
N VAL A 2 -55.07 -26.75 -12.13
CA VAL A 2 -53.72 -26.39 -11.65
C VAL A 2 -53.79 -26.39 -10.12
N ALA A 3 -52.81 -27.04 -9.51
CA ALA A 3 -52.81 -27.54 -8.15
C ALA A 3 -52.62 -26.47 -7.06
N ARG A 4 -53.21 -26.76 -5.89
CA ARG A 4 -52.88 -26.18 -4.59
C ARG A 4 -51.41 -26.43 -4.24
N SER A 5 -50.72 -25.41 -3.72
CA SER A 5 -49.80 -25.61 -2.61
C SER A 5 -49.96 -24.47 -1.62
N SER A 6 -50.52 -24.81 -0.47
CA SER A 6 -50.72 -23.98 0.69
C SER A 6 -49.47 -23.96 1.57
N LYS A 7 -49.37 -22.92 2.40
CA LYS A 7 -48.60 -22.82 3.65
C LYS A 7 -47.20 -22.20 3.54
N LEU A 8 -47.20 -20.87 3.63
CA LEU A 8 -46.13 -20.11 4.28
C LEU A 8 -46.19 -20.46 5.79
N GLU A 9 -45.58 -21.57 6.19
CA GLU A 9 -45.42 -21.88 7.62
C GLU A 9 -44.37 -20.94 8.23
N LYS A 10 -44.78 -20.26 9.28
CA LYS A 10 -43.97 -19.38 10.13
C LYS A 10 -42.72 -20.13 10.59
N LEU A 11 -41.53 -19.59 10.30
CA LEU A 11 -40.28 -20.06 10.91
C LEU A 11 -40.39 -19.90 12.44
N PRO A 12 -40.23 -20.98 13.21
CA PRO A 12 -40.27 -20.91 14.67
C PRO A 12 -39.03 -20.17 15.16
N ASN A 13 -39.24 -19.27 16.11
CA ASN A 13 -38.20 -18.49 16.79
C ASN A 13 -37.39 -19.40 17.73
N ASP A 14 -36.52 -20.27 17.18
CA ASP A 14 -35.51 -21.02 17.91
C ASP A 14 -34.17 -20.28 17.85
N GLU A 15 -34.13 -19.09 18.42
CA GLU A 15 -32.90 -18.32 18.61
C GLU A 15 -31.86 -19.12 19.42
N SER A 16 -32.31 -19.96 20.36
CA SER A 16 -31.43 -20.76 21.22
C SER A 16 -30.65 -21.83 20.47
N GLY A 17 -31.31 -22.62 19.61
CA GLY A 17 -30.66 -23.69 18.85
C GLY A 17 -29.67 -23.16 17.81
N LEU A 18 -30.03 -22.06 17.15
CA LEU A 18 -29.13 -21.36 16.22
C LEU A 18 -27.96 -20.68 16.96
N CYS A 19 -28.19 -20.14 18.15
CA CYS A 19 -27.14 -19.54 18.98
C CYS A 19 -26.12 -20.59 19.46
N SER A 20 -26.56 -21.71 20.02
CA SER A 20 -25.64 -22.78 20.45
C SER A 20 -24.84 -23.39 19.28
N PHE A 21 -25.47 -23.50 18.11
CA PHE A 21 -24.77 -23.91 16.90
C PHE A 21 -23.73 -22.88 16.44
N CYS A 22 -24.05 -21.58 16.54
CA CYS A 22 -23.11 -20.51 16.23
C CYS A 22 -21.94 -20.49 17.23
N GLU A 23 -22.20 -20.62 18.54
CA GLU A 23 -21.19 -20.71 19.59
C GLU A 23 -20.23 -21.88 19.37
N MET A 24 -20.78 -23.07 19.08
CA MET A 24 -19.97 -24.24 18.78
C MET A 24 -19.14 -24.02 17.50
N THR A 25 -19.74 -23.44 16.46
CA THR A 25 -19.04 -23.13 15.19
C THR A 25 -17.89 -22.14 15.40
N VAL A 26 -18.14 -21.05 16.13
CA VAL A 26 -17.12 -20.04 16.49
C VAL A 26 -16.00 -20.68 17.32
N PHE A 27 -16.34 -21.54 18.29
CA PHE A 27 -15.36 -22.26 19.08
C PHE A 27 -14.45 -23.14 18.20
N TRP A 28 -15.01 -23.93 17.28
CA TRP A 28 -14.22 -24.76 16.37
C TRP A 28 -13.35 -23.92 15.42
N MET A 29 -13.87 -22.80 14.93
CA MET A 29 -13.07 -21.84 14.14
C MET A 29 -11.90 -21.30 14.97
N GLN A 30 -12.12 -20.91 16.23
CA GLN A 30 -11.08 -20.44 17.12
C GLN A 30 -10.02 -21.52 17.42
N VAL A 31 -10.44 -22.77 17.60
CA VAL A 31 -9.54 -23.92 17.79
C VAL A 31 -8.69 -24.16 16.53
N GLU A 32 -9.30 -24.12 15.35
CA GLU A 32 -8.59 -24.30 14.09
C GLU A 32 -7.60 -23.18 13.83
N LEU A 33 -7.97 -21.92 14.11
CA LEU A 33 -7.11 -20.75 14.00
C LEU A 33 -5.92 -20.78 14.97
N ARG A 34 -6.03 -21.51 16.10
CA ARG A 34 -4.93 -21.66 17.07
C ARG A 34 -3.85 -22.64 16.61
N LYS A 35 -4.13 -23.49 15.63
CA LYS A 35 -3.13 -24.42 15.10
C LYS A 35 -2.06 -23.65 14.31
N GLU A 36 -0.79 -23.99 14.53
CA GLU A 36 0.35 -23.34 13.85
C GLU A 36 0.22 -23.43 12.31
N THR A 37 -0.26 -24.55 11.78
CA THR A 37 -0.48 -24.73 10.32
C THR A 37 -1.52 -23.79 9.74
N THR A 38 -2.60 -23.51 10.47
CA THR A 38 -3.66 -22.58 10.05
C THR A 38 -3.16 -21.13 10.15
N LYS A 39 -2.43 -20.83 11.22
CA LYS A 39 -1.79 -19.52 11.42
C LYS A 39 -0.82 -19.21 10.28
N GLU A 40 0.07 -20.13 9.92
CA GLU A 40 1.01 -19.96 8.80
C GLU A 40 0.28 -19.72 7.48
N LYS A 41 -0.75 -20.50 7.15
CA LYS A 41 -1.56 -20.30 5.93
C LYS A 41 -2.28 -18.94 5.94
N ALA A 42 -2.79 -18.52 7.10
CA ALA A 42 -3.43 -17.22 7.23
C ALA A 42 -2.42 -16.08 7.03
N PHE A 43 -1.22 -16.17 7.63
CA PHE A 43 -0.14 -15.20 7.42
C PHE A 43 0.33 -15.15 5.97
N GLU A 44 0.48 -16.31 5.33
CA GLU A 44 0.83 -16.39 3.91
C GLU A 44 -0.22 -15.68 3.03
N TYR A 45 -1.50 -15.95 3.28
CA TYR A 45 -2.59 -15.28 2.57
C TYR A 45 -2.59 -13.75 2.81
N VAL A 46 -2.35 -13.32 4.05
CA VAL A 46 -2.24 -11.89 4.39
C VAL A 46 -1.05 -11.24 3.66
N ASN A 47 0.12 -11.87 3.64
CA ASN A 47 1.29 -11.35 2.92
C ASN A 47 1.01 -11.18 1.42
N GLN A 48 0.37 -12.17 0.80
CA GLN A 48 -0.04 -12.09 -0.61
C GLN A 48 -1.04 -10.96 -0.87
N LEU A 49 -1.90 -10.64 0.10
CA LEU A 49 -2.81 -9.50 0.01
C LEU A 49 -2.07 -8.17 0.19
N CYS A 50 -1.11 -8.10 1.11
CA CYS A 50 -0.28 -6.91 1.31
C CYS A 50 0.51 -6.52 0.05
N GLU A 51 0.96 -7.49 -0.77
CA GLU A 51 1.61 -7.21 -2.05
C GLU A 51 0.63 -6.70 -3.13
N LYS A 52 -0.65 -7.05 -3.03
CA LYS A 52 -1.66 -6.72 -4.05
C LYS A 52 -2.47 -5.47 -3.74
N LEU A 53 -2.60 -5.12 -2.46
CA LEU A 53 -3.45 -4.02 -2.02
C LEU A 53 -2.61 -2.76 -1.79
N PRO A 54 -2.86 -1.67 -2.53
CA PRO A 54 -2.23 -0.40 -2.24
C PRO A 54 -2.71 0.13 -0.89
N ASP A 55 -1.84 0.85 -0.16
CA ASP A 55 -2.25 1.58 1.04
C ASP A 55 -3.38 2.57 0.66
N PRO A 56 -4.49 2.62 1.42
CA PRO A 56 -5.63 3.47 1.10
C PRO A 56 -5.31 4.97 1.17
N ARG A 57 -4.18 5.36 1.76
CA ARG A 57 -3.66 6.75 1.77
C ARG A 57 -2.58 6.96 0.71
N GLY A 58 -2.37 5.99 -0.19
CA GLY A 58 -1.41 6.04 -1.29
C GLY A 58 0.05 5.91 -0.87
N LYS A 59 0.34 5.49 0.36
CA LYS A 59 1.70 5.38 0.90
C LYS A 59 2.34 4.04 0.58
N SER A 60 3.56 4.04 0.06
CA SER A 60 4.33 2.81 -0.14
C SER A 60 5.33 2.63 1.00
N TYR A 61 5.06 1.66 1.88
CA TYR A 61 5.96 1.30 2.97
C TYR A 61 7.01 0.31 2.47
N ILE A 62 8.27 0.56 2.85
CA ILE A 62 9.43 -0.25 2.45
C ILE A 62 10.28 -0.59 3.68
N ASN A 63 11.18 -1.57 3.53
CA ASN A 63 12.18 -1.85 4.55
C ASN A 63 13.11 -0.64 4.70
N CYS A 64 13.46 -0.30 5.95
CA CYS A 64 14.40 0.75 6.28
C CYS A 64 15.87 0.39 6.03
N ASP A 65 16.18 -0.82 5.55
CA ASP A 65 17.53 -1.19 5.12
C ASP A 65 17.90 -0.52 3.78
N VAL A 66 18.31 0.74 3.91
CA VAL A 66 18.61 1.64 2.79
C VAL A 66 19.80 1.17 1.95
N PHE A 67 20.76 0.43 2.54
CA PHE A 67 21.97 -0.03 1.85
C PHE A 67 21.71 -1.06 0.75
N SER A 68 20.58 -1.75 0.83
CA SER A 68 20.16 -2.74 -0.17
C SER A 68 19.52 -2.12 -1.42
N LEU A 69 19.18 -0.82 -1.38
CA LEU A 69 18.41 -0.16 -2.41
C LEU A 69 19.32 0.48 -3.49
N PRO A 70 18.89 0.52 -4.76
CA PRO A 70 19.71 1.04 -5.85
C PRO A 70 19.73 2.58 -5.89
N HIS A 71 20.77 3.16 -6.49
CA HIS A 71 20.69 4.55 -6.94
C HIS A 71 19.70 4.68 -8.09
N ILE A 72 18.85 5.69 -8.05
CA ILE A 72 17.85 5.96 -9.09
C ILE A 72 18.26 7.23 -9.82
N THR A 73 18.37 7.17 -11.14
CA THR A 73 18.80 8.33 -11.95
C THR A 73 17.66 8.84 -12.80
N ILE A 74 17.36 10.14 -12.68
CA ILE A 74 16.43 10.84 -13.55
C ILE A 74 17.23 11.61 -14.59
N THR A 75 16.94 11.42 -15.88
CA THR A 75 17.66 12.11 -16.95
C THR A 75 16.81 13.27 -17.48
N ILE A 76 17.30 14.50 -17.35
CA ILE A 76 16.63 15.72 -17.84
C ILE A 76 17.58 16.42 -18.81
N GLY A 77 17.14 16.63 -20.06
CA GLY A 77 17.96 17.30 -21.08
C GLY A 77 19.31 16.62 -21.32
N ASN A 78 19.34 15.28 -21.38
CA ASN A 78 20.54 14.44 -21.47
C ASN A 78 21.54 14.57 -20.30
N LYS A 79 21.16 15.22 -19.20
CA LYS A 79 21.96 15.26 -17.97
C LYS A 79 21.40 14.29 -16.93
N PRO A 80 22.24 13.42 -16.33
CA PRO A 80 21.80 12.52 -15.28
C PRO A 80 21.74 13.24 -13.93
N PHE A 81 20.68 12.97 -13.18
CA PHE A 81 20.44 13.43 -11.81
C PHE A 81 20.25 12.20 -10.91
N PRO A 82 21.33 11.61 -10.38
CA PRO A 82 21.27 10.44 -9.50
C PRO A 82 20.77 10.79 -8.10
N LEU A 83 19.80 10.04 -7.60
CA LEU A 83 19.31 10.08 -6.23
C LEU A 83 19.84 8.86 -5.48
N SER A 84 20.48 9.10 -4.33
CA SER A 84 20.86 8.03 -3.41
C SER A 84 19.63 7.49 -2.69
N PRO A 85 19.69 6.22 -2.22
CA PRO A 85 18.68 5.66 -1.33
C PRO A 85 18.26 6.56 -0.17
N ASP A 86 19.21 7.21 0.51
CA ASP A 86 18.90 8.13 1.61
C ASP A 86 18.13 9.39 1.18
N GLN A 87 18.21 9.78 -0.09
CA GLN A 87 17.51 10.96 -0.63
C GLN A 87 16.06 10.66 -0.99
N TYR A 88 15.76 9.45 -1.48
CA TYR A 88 14.40 9.08 -1.90
C TYR A 88 13.63 8.22 -0.89
N VAL A 89 14.26 7.74 0.18
CA VAL A 89 13.58 7.06 1.30
C VAL A 89 13.22 8.07 2.39
N ILE A 90 11.94 8.17 2.71
CA ILE A 90 11.43 9.07 3.75
C ILE A 90 11.25 8.29 5.05
N ARG A 91 12.02 8.67 6.09
CA ARG A 91 11.89 8.08 7.43
C ARG A 91 10.84 8.85 8.23
N VAL A 92 9.88 8.12 8.78
CA VAL A 92 8.84 8.65 9.66
C VAL A 92 8.99 7.99 11.00
N GLU A 93 9.34 8.77 12.01
CA GLU A 93 9.36 8.33 13.40
C GLU A 93 7.95 8.49 13.98
N ASP A 94 7.41 7.38 14.49
CA ASP A 94 6.21 7.37 15.32
C ASP A 94 6.64 6.91 16.71
N ASN A 95 5.91 7.29 17.77
CA ASN A 95 6.34 7.30 19.18
C ASN A 95 7.11 6.08 19.73
N HIS A 96 7.12 4.92 19.05
CA HIS A 96 7.94 3.75 19.37
C HIS A 96 8.58 3.01 18.18
N ASP A 97 8.36 3.42 16.92
CA ASP A 97 8.85 2.72 15.72
C ASP A 97 9.25 3.69 14.59
N THR A 98 10.34 3.39 13.89
CA THR A 98 10.71 4.06 12.63
C THR A 98 10.10 3.31 11.46
N ARG A 99 9.27 3.99 10.67
CA ARG A 99 8.72 3.47 9.41
C ARG A 99 9.35 4.17 8.23
N CYS A 100 9.67 3.42 7.18
CA CYS A 100 10.22 3.97 5.95
C CYS A 100 9.19 3.96 4.82
N LEU A 101 9.12 5.09 4.14
CA LEU A 101 8.24 5.32 3.00
C LEU A 101 9.10 5.52 1.75
N SER A 102 8.64 4.95 0.64
CA SER A 102 9.16 5.31 -0.67
C SER A 102 8.75 6.75 -1.01
N GLY A 103 9.69 7.56 -1.48
CA GLY A 103 9.43 8.89 -2.02
C GLY A 103 8.74 8.87 -3.39
N PHE A 104 8.50 7.68 -3.96
CA PHE A 104 7.79 7.51 -5.22
C PHE A 104 6.32 7.19 -4.99
N THR A 105 5.45 7.86 -5.73
CA THR A 105 4.01 7.62 -5.74
C THR A 105 3.56 7.31 -7.15
N ALA A 106 2.76 6.26 -7.31
CA ALA A 106 2.15 5.94 -8.59
C ALA A 106 1.09 6.99 -8.94
N LEU A 107 1.23 7.59 -10.12
CA LEU A 107 0.23 8.50 -10.68
C LEU A 107 -0.47 7.81 -11.84
N ASP A 108 -1.79 7.72 -11.78
CA ASP A 108 -2.58 7.20 -12.89
C ASP A 108 -2.64 8.27 -14.00
N VAL A 109 -1.89 8.03 -15.07
CA VAL A 109 -1.77 8.94 -16.22
C VAL A 109 -2.16 8.21 -17.49
N HIS A 110 -2.82 8.93 -18.39
CA HIS A 110 -3.18 8.36 -19.68
C HIS A 110 -1.91 7.91 -20.44
N PRO A 111 -1.83 6.69 -20.98
CA PRO A 111 -0.59 6.14 -21.55
C PRO A 111 0.05 6.99 -22.66
N ARG A 112 -0.75 7.81 -23.36
CA ARG A 112 -0.27 8.71 -24.43
C ARG A 112 0.37 9.99 -23.91
N ARG A 113 0.30 10.28 -22.61
CA ARG A 113 0.88 11.45 -21.96
C ARG A 113 1.54 11.02 -20.65
N PRO A 114 2.69 10.34 -20.71
CA PRO A 114 3.45 10.03 -19.51
C PRO A 114 3.85 11.34 -18.81
N LEU A 115 3.65 11.40 -17.50
CA LEU A 115 3.96 12.56 -16.68
C LEU A 115 4.70 12.11 -15.43
N TRP A 116 5.78 12.83 -15.10
CA TRP A 116 6.47 12.74 -13.83
C TRP A 116 6.33 14.07 -13.11
N VAL A 117 6.05 14.01 -11.81
CA VAL A 117 6.04 15.18 -10.93
C VAL A 117 7.26 15.06 -10.03
N LEU A 118 8.23 15.96 -10.22
CA LEU A 118 9.45 15.99 -9.43
C LEU A 118 9.23 16.88 -8.19
N GLY A 119 8.90 16.22 -7.08
CA GLY A 119 8.54 16.87 -5.82
C GLY A 119 9.71 17.11 -4.87
N ASP A 120 9.38 17.14 -3.58
CA ASP A 120 10.28 17.41 -2.47
C ASP A 120 11.55 16.54 -2.45
N VAL A 121 11.43 15.25 -2.78
CA VAL A 121 12.57 14.33 -2.89
C VAL A 121 13.62 14.84 -3.87
N PHE A 122 13.20 15.29 -5.05
CA PHE A 122 14.10 15.81 -6.08
C PHE A 122 14.59 17.21 -5.73
N LEU A 123 13.69 18.09 -5.29
CA LEU A 123 14.02 19.48 -4.95
C LEU A 123 14.93 19.61 -3.72
N ARG A 124 14.94 18.61 -2.83
CA ARG A 124 15.90 18.55 -1.71
C ARG A 124 17.30 18.20 -2.20
N ALA A 125 17.41 17.25 -3.14
CA ALA A 125 18.70 16.84 -3.70
C ALA A 125 19.27 17.88 -4.68
N TYR A 126 18.40 18.61 -5.38
CA TYR A 126 18.79 19.57 -6.41
C TYR A 126 18.13 20.93 -6.24
N HIS A 127 18.96 21.95 -6.02
CA HIS A 127 18.54 23.34 -6.09
C HIS A 127 17.99 23.64 -7.49
N THR A 128 16.76 24.14 -7.53
CA THR A 128 16.02 24.38 -8.77
C THR A 128 15.75 25.86 -8.95
N VAL A 129 16.18 26.42 -10.08
CA VAL A 129 15.93 27.80 -10.48
C VAL A 129 14.81 27.82 -11.52
N PHE A 130 13.76 28.59 -11.23
CA PHE A 130 12.66 28.86 -12.15
C PHE A 130 12.91 30.23 -12.81
N ASP A 131 13.49 30.21 -14.00
CA ASP A 131 13.75 31.42 -14.77
C ASP A 131 12.55 31.74 -15.66
N PHE A 132 11.65 32.58 -15.15
CA PHE A 132 10.47 33.03 -15.88
C PHE A 132 10.81 33.90 -17.10
N GLY A 133 11.92 34.65 -17.06
CA GLY A 133 12.32 35.53 -18.16
C GLY A 133 12.68 34.76 -19.42
N ASN A 134 13.39 33.64 -19.26
CA ASN A 134 13.78 32.75 -20.36
C ASN A 134 12.92 31.49 -20.48
N LEU A 135 11.87 31.34 -19.65
CA LEU A 135 10.99 30.17 -19.58
C LEU A 135 11.75 28.84 -19.45
N GLN A 136 12.73 28.80 -18.57
CA GLN A 136 13.63 27.66 -18.40
C GLN A 136 13.78 27.24 -16.94
N LEU A 137 14.26 26.01 -16.75
CA LEU A 137 14.62 25.45 -15.45
C LEU A 137 16.12 25.22 -15.38
N GLY A 138 16.73 25.60 -14.27
CA GLY A 138 18.11 25.29 -13.93
C GLY A 138 18.18 24.35 -12.74
N PHE A 139 19.08 23.39 -12.76
CA PHE A 139 19.30 22.45 -11.67
C PHE A 139 20.78 22.42 -11.29
N ALA A 140 21.06 22.39 -10.00
CA ALA A 140 22.39 22.21 -9.42
C ALA A 140 22.28 21.32 -8.18
N GLU A 141 23.36 20.65 -7.78
CA GLU A 141 23.38 19.91 -6.49
C GLU A 141 23.10 20.88 -5.33
N SER A 142 22.24 20.46 -4.42
CA SER A 142 21.99 21.20 -3.18
C SER A 142 23.22 21.17 -2.27
N ALA A 143 23.41 22.26 -1.51
CA ALA A 143 24.51 22.42 -0.55
C ALA A 143 24.30 21.63 0.74
#